data_AF-A0A7S2MCI1-F1
#
_entry.id   AF-A0A7S2MCI1-F1
#
_cell.length_a   1.000
_cell.length_b   1.000
_cell.length_c   1.000
_cell.angle_alpha   90.00
_cell.angle_beta   90.00
_cell.angle_gamma   90.00
#
_symmetry.space_group_name_H-M   'P 1'
#
loop_
_entity.id
_entity.type
_entity.pdbx_description
1 polymer ?
#
loop_
_entity_poly.entity_id
_entity_poly.type
_entity_poly.pdbx_seq_one_letter_code
_entity_poly.pdbx_strand_id
1 'polypeptide(L)'
;MTTLNHAFDATSLNGLACKIVKGRYPPIDGKYSKSLKELIASMLSISPSTRPDLPAILTKTFIKQHIHNFLKDIVSRPVQRIGDGTMVLRAAAVNVAAGGQKSSQNGKLPCARTPEVDSLMTQLRDLHLDNVVR
;
A
#
# COMPACT_ATOMS: atom_id res chain seq x y z
N MET A 1 -4.82 7.15 -12.61
CA MET A 1 -4.64 6.09 -13.63
C MET A 1 -5.96 5.65 -14.28
N THR A 2 -7.07 5.55 -13.55
CA THR A 2 -8.35 5.02 -14.06
C THR A 2 -9.00 5.84 -15.19
N THR A 3 -8.90 7.16 -15.15
CA THR A 3 -9.57 8.07 -16.10
C THR A 3 -8.62 8.86 -17.00
N LEU A 4 -7.30 8.74 -16.79
CA LEU A 4 -6.24 9.56 -17.39
C LEU A 4 -6.45 11.08 -17.28
N ASN A 5 -7.36 11.51 -16.39
CA ASN A 5 -7.71 12.90 -16.14
C ASN A 5 -7.78 13.15 -14.62
N HIS A 6 -7.66 14.41 -14.21
CA HIS A 6 -7.84 14.79 -12.81
C HIS A 6 -9.31 14.61 -12.38
N ALA A 7 -9.53 14.18 -11.13
CA ALA A 7 -10.88 14.02 -10.58
C ALA A 7 -11.62 15.38 -10.54
N PHE A 8 -10.91 16.44 -10.15
CA PHE A 8 -11.39 17.81 -10.19
C PHE A 8 -10.53 18.60 -11.15
N ASP A 9 -11.15 19.13 -12.20
CA ASP A 9 -10.49 19.94 -13.21
C ASP A 9 -11.39 21.12 -13.60
N ALA A 10 -10.79 22.28 -13.85
CA ALA A 10 -11.51 23.51 -14.19
C ALA A 10 -10.58 24.53 -14.86
N THR A 11 -11.17 25.47 -15.60
CA THR A 11 -10.45 26.56 -16.29
C THR A 11 -9.93 27.66 -15.36
N SER A 12 -10.45 27.75 -14.13
CA SER A 12 -10.06 28.75 -13.14
C SER A 12 -9.94 28.13 -11.75
N LEU A 13 -9.08 28.71 -10.90
CA LEU A 13 -8.87 28.25 -9.52
C LEU A 13 -10.17 28.27 -8.71
N ASN A 14 -11.00 29.29 -8.90
CA ASN A 14 -12.31 29.38 -8.23
C ASN A 14 -13.25 28.24 -8.68
N GLY A 15 -13.24 27.89 -9.97
CA GLY A 15 -13.97 26.76 -10.50
C GLY A 15 -13.48 25.42 -9.92
N LEU A 16 -12.17 25.27 -9.77
CA LEU A 16 -11.54 24.09 -9.17
C LEU A 16 -11.94 23.95 -7.70
N ALA A 17 -11.80 25.01 -6.91
CA ALA A 17 -12.19 25.04 -5.51
C ALA A 17 -13.67 24.68 -5.32
N CYS A 18 -14.55 25.23 -6.15
CA CYS A 18 -15.98 24.91 -6.11
C CYS A 18 -16.26 23.42 -6.40
N LYS A 19 -15.56 22.82 -7.38
CA LYS A 19 -15.72 21.38 -7.70
C LYS A 19 -15.22 20.47 -6.56
N ILE A 20 -14.10 20.83 -5.93
CA ILE A 20 -13.55 20.09 -4.79
C ILE A 20 -14.53 20.13 -3.60
N VAL A 21 -14.98 21.33 -3.21
CA VAL A 21 -15.91 21.50 -2.08
C VAL A 21 -17.24 20.78 -2.34
N LYS A 22 -17.72 20.78 -3.59
CA LYS A 22 -18.94 20.05 -3.98
C LYS A 22 -18.75 18.54 -4.15
N GLY A 23 -17.50 18.05 -4.17
CA GLY A 23 -17.19 16.64 -4.38
C GLY A 23 -17.67 16.08 -5.74
N ARG A 24 -17.91 16.93 -6.75
CA ARG A 24 -18.39 16.48 -8.06
C ARG A 24 -17.21 16.15 -8.98
N TYR A 25 -17.10 14.89 -9.37
CA TYR A 25 -16.13 14.39 -10.35
C TYR A 25 -16.81 13.46 -11.36
N PRO A 26 -16.25 13.28 -12.57
CA PRO A 26 -16.82 12.38 -13.58
C PRO A 26 -16.88 10.92 -13.09
N PRO A 27 -17.94 10.17 -13.41
CA PRO A 27 -18.04 8.76 -13.02
C PRO A 27 -16.94 7.93 -13.67
N ILE A 28 -16.48 6.90 -12.95
CA ILE A 28 -15.49 5.96 -13.45
C ILE A 28 -16.14 4.99 -14.43
N ASP A 29 -15.45 4.69 -15.52
CA ASP A 29 -15.87 3.77 -16.58
C ASP A 29 -16.32 2.40 -16.03
N GLY A 30 -17.34 1.82 -16.67
CA GLY A 30 -17.93 0.54 -16.32
C GLY A 30 -16.96 -0.65 -16.35
N LYS A 31 -15.87 -0.57 -17.12
CA LYS A 31 -14.84 -1.61 -17.23
C LYS A 31 -14.09 -1.90 -15.92
N TYR A 32 -14.12 -0.97 -14.97
CA TYR A 32 -13.47 -1.14 -13.68
C TYR A 32 -14.37 -1.84 -12.66
N SER A 33 -13.74 -2.60 -11.76
CA SER A 33 -14.44 -3.34 -10.72
C SER A 33 -15.24 -2.42 -9.79
N LYS A 34 -16.37 -2.94 -9.29
CA LYS A 34 -17.23 -2.21 -8.36
C LYS A 34 -16.49 -1.80 -7.09
N SER A 35 -15.69 -2.71 -6.51
CA SER A 35 -14.89 -2.45 -5.30
C SER A 35 -13.89 -1.30 -5.47
N LEU A 36 -13.28 -1.16 -6.66
CA LEU A 36 -12.38 -0.04 -6.94
C LEU A 36 -13.14 1.29 -7.01
N LYS A 37 -14.30 1.30 -7.68
CA LYS A 37 -15.15 2.50 -7.78
C LYS A 37 -15.63 2.97 -6.41
N GLU A 38 -16.07 2.03 -5.57
CA GLU A 38 -16.50 2.30 -4.19
C GLU A 38 -15.35 2.82 -3.33
N LEU A 39 -14.16 2.24 -3.44
CA LEU A 39 -12.98 2.74 -2.73
C LEU A 39 -12.69 4.19 -3.14
N ILE A 40 -12.63 4.49 -4.44
CA ILE A 40 -12.36 5.85 -4.91
C ILE A 40 -13.44 6.83 -4.42
N ALA A 41 -14.71 6.42 -4.45
CA ALA A 41 -15.79 7.24 -3.93
C ALA A 41 -15.66 7.52 -2.43
N SER A 42 -15.29 6.52 -1.62
CA SER A 42 -15.04 6.71 -0.19
C SER A 42 -13.84 7.62 0.08
N MET A 43 -12.79 7.54 -0.74
CA MET A 43 -11.60 8.39 -0.62
C MET A 43 -11.88 9.84 -1.04
N LEU A 44 -12.74 10.06 -2.04
CA LEU A 44 -13.13 11.38 -2.53
C LEU A 44 -14.40 11.92 -1.85
N SER A 45 -14.77 11.38 -0.69
CA SER A 45 -15.89 11.91 0.09
C SER A 45 -15.63 13.35 0.57
N ILE A 46 -16.69 14.14 0.62
CA ILE A 46 -16.66 15.54 1.09
C ILE A 46 -16.38 15.59 2.60
N SER A 47 -17.00 14.67 3.36
CA SER A 47 -16.85 14.61 4.80
C SER A 47 -15.57 13.86 5.17
N PRO A 48 -14.59 14.50 5.84
CA PRO A 48 -13.31 13.87 6.15
C PRO A 48 -13.47 12.64 7.05
N SER A 49 -14.44 12.63 7.96
CA SER A 49 -14.72 11.52 8.87
C SER A 49 -15.18 10.23 8.16
N THR A 50 -15.66 10.33 6.91
CA THR A 50 -16.08 9.16 6.12
C THR A 50 -14.97 8.62 5.24
N ARG A 51 -13.84 9.34 5.13
CA ARG A 51 -12.68 8.90 4.37
C ARG A 51 -12.03 7.75 5.13
N PRO A 52 -11.77 6.61 4.48
CA PRO A 52 -11.12 5.50 5.15
C PRO A 52 -9.67 5.85 5.48
N ASP A 53 -9.25 5.50 6.70
CA ASP A 53 -7.84 5.55 7.09
C ASP A 53 -7.02 4.50 6.34
N LEU A 54 -5.69 4.66 6.37
CA LEU A 54 -4.75 3.73 5.76
C LEU A 54 -5.00 2.25 6.12
N PRO A 55 -5.11 1.83 7.40
CA PRO A 55 -5.38 0.43 7.74
C PRO A 55 -6.73 -0.07 7.18
N ALA A 56 -7.76 0.78 7.14
CA ALA A 56 -9.05 0.43 6.56
C ALA A 56 -8.99 0.20 5.04
N ILE A 57 -8.01 0.81 4.35
CA ILE A 57 -7.73 0.55 2.93
C ILE A 57 -6.95 -0.76 2.78
N LEU A 58 -5.86 -0.92 3.53
CA LEU A 58 -4.96 -2.07 3.42
C LEU A 58 -5.63 -3.40 3.84
N THR A 59 -6.65 -3.37 4.69
CA THR A 59 -7.43 -4.55 5.10
C THR A 59 -8.44 -5.04 4.06
N LYS A 60 -8.73 -4.25 3.00
CA LYS A 60 -9.64 -4.67 1.93
C LYS A 60 -9.07 -5.88 1.19
N THR A 61 -9.89 -6.91 0.98
CA THR A 61 -9.47 -8.21 0.42
C THR A 61 -8.69 -8.10 -0.89
N PHE A 62 -9.18 -7.30 -1.85
CA PHE A 62 -8.52 -7.12 -3.15
C PHE A 62 -7.15 -6.42 -3.03
N ILE A 63 -6.99 -5.50 -2.07
CA ILE A 63 -5.70 -4.84 -1.82
C ILE A 63 -4.75 -5.79 -1.11
N LYS A 64 -5.25 -6.50 -0.10
CA LYS A 64 -4.48 -7.47 0.68
C LYS A 64 -3.86 -8.55 -0.20
N GLN A 65 -4.58 -9.04 -1.22
CA GLN A 65 -4.05 -9.98 -2.21
C GLN A 65 -2.85 -9.41 -3.01
N HIS A 66 -2.92 -8.14 -3.42
CA HIS A 66 -1.81 -7.49 -4.11
C HIS A 66 -0.59 -7.30 -3.20
N ILE A 67 -0.80 -6.93 -1.94
CA ILE A 67 0.28 -6.82 -0.94
C ILE A 67 0.95 -8.18 -0.73
N HIS A 68 0.15 -9.25 -0.61
CA HIS A 68 0.67 -10.61 -0.48
C HIS A 68 1.61 -10.97 -1.65
N ASN A 69 1.15 -10.75 -2.89
CA ASN A 69 1.94 -11.05 -4.08
C ASN A 69 3.23 -10.22 -4.14
N PHE A 70 3.17 -8.95 -3.75
CA PHE A 70 4.31 -8.06 -3.71
C PHE A 70 5.36 -8.50 -2.70
N LEU A 71 4.95 -8.84 -1.47
CA LEU A 71 5.86 -9.33 -0.44
C LEU A 71 6.52 -10.65 -0.83
N LYS A 72 5.75 -11.60 -1.40
CA LYS A 72 6.28 -12.86 -1.93
C LYS A 72 7.35 -12.62 -3.01
N ASP A 73 7.07 -11.72 -3.94
CA ASP A 73 7.98 -11.33 -5.01
C ASP A 73 9.28 -10.72 -4.42
N ILE A 74 9.18 -9.76 -3.49
CA ILE A 74 10.33 -9.14 -2.84
C ILE A 74 11.22 -10.16 -2.12
N VAL A 75 10.63 -11.12 -1.41
CA VAL A 75 11.40 -12.16 -0.70
C VAL A 75 12.12 -13.07 -1.69
N SER A 76 11.47 -13.42 -2.81
CA SER A 76 12.05 -14.29 -3.84
C SER A 76 13.19 -13.64 -4.64
N ARG A 77 13.23 -12.30 -4.71
CA ARG A 77 14.23 -11.58 -5.49
C ARG A 77 15.62 -11.62 -4.84
N PRO A 78 16.68 -11.78 -5.65
CA PRO A 78 18.05 -11.62 -5.18
C PRO A 78 18.28 -10.15 -4.77
N VAL A 79 19.07 -9.95 -3.73
CA VAL A 79 19.34 -8.64 -3.11
C VAL A 79 19.81 -7.60 -4.13
N GLN A 80 20.58 -8.03 -5.13
CA GLN A 80 21.12 -7.17 -6.19
C GLN A 80 20.06 -6.54 -7.10
N ARG A 81 18.81 -7.05 -7.08
CA ARG A 81 17.69 -6.56 -7.90
C ARG A 81 16.65 -5.77 -7.09
N ILE A 82 16.98 -5.46 -5.83
CA ILE A 82 16.10 -4.74 -4.92
C ILE A 82 16.60 -3.31 -4.83
N GLY A 83 15.72 -2.35 -5.14
CA GLY A 83 16.04 -0.94 -4.97
C GLY A 83 16.07 -0.53 -3.50
N ASP A 84 16.80 0.53 -3.19
CA ASP A 84 17.03 1.01 -1.82
C ASP A 84 15.73 1.21 -1.03
N GLY A 85 14.68 1.75 -1.69
CA GLY A 85 13.37 2.00 -1.08
C GLY A 85 12.58 0.74 -0.68
N THR A 86 13.03 -0.47 -1.05
CA THR A 86 12.36 -1.73 -0.72
C THR A 86 13.19 -2.64 0.19
N MET A 87 14.43 -2.24 0.50
CA MET A 87 15.35 -3.05 1.29
C MET A 87 14.83 -3.31 2.72
N VAL A 88 14.27 -2.29 3.38
CA VAL A 88 13.70 -2.40 4.74
C VAL A 88 12.49 -3.34 4.75
N LEU A 89 11.60 -3.20 3.77
CA LEU A 89 10.43 -4.07 3.61
C LEU A 89 10.85 -5.53 3.38
N ARG A 90 11.86 -5.76 2.54
CA ARG A 90 12.43 -7.10 2.33
C ARG A 90 12.97 -7.69 3.62
N ALA A 91 13.76 -6.91 4.37
CA ALA A 91 14.32 -7.36 5.63
C ALA A 91 13.21 -7.74 6.62
N ALA A 92 12.19 -6.89 6.78
CA ALA A 92 11.03 -7.18 7.64
C ALA A 92 10.29 -8.45 7.16
N ALA A 93 9.99 -8.56 5.87
CA ALA A 93 9.28 -9.71 5.31
C ALA A 93 10.05 -11.04 5.48
N VAL A 94 11.36 -11.03 5.27
CA VAL A 94 12.23 -12.21 5.49
C VAL A 94 12.26 -12.60 6.97
N ASN A 95 12.32 -11.63 7.89
CA ASN A 95 12.30 -11.92 9.32
C ASN A 95 10.95 -12.49 9.78
N VAL A 96 9.83 -11.99 9.24
CA VAL A 96 8.50 -12.54 9.49
C VAL A 96 8.37 -13.96 8.93
N ALA A 97 8.93 -14.22 7.74
CA ALA A 97 8.94 -15.54 7.11
C ALA A 97 9.78 -16.57 7.87
N ALA A 98 10.96 -16.17 8.35
CA ALA A 98 11.96 -17.06 8.92
C ALA A 98 11.72 -17.42 10.41
N GLY A 99 10.56 -17.05 10.99
CA GLY A 99 10.16 -17.50 12.33
C GLY A 99 11.15 -17.20 13.46
N GLY A 100 11.96 -16.14 13.35
CA GLY A 100 12.88 -15.70 14.40
C GLY A 100 14.14 -16.56 14.60
N GLN A 101 14.52 -17.44 13.66
CA GLN A 101 15.82 -18.13 13.76
C GLN A 101 16.97 -17.19 13.39
N LYS A 102 17.80 -16.88 14.39
CA LYS A 102 19.07 -16.14 14.27
C LYS A 102 20.02 -16.89 13.33
N SER A 103 20.00 -16.60 12.05
CA SER A 103 21.04 -17.08 11.13
C SER A 103 22.31 -16.26 11.30
N SER A 104 23.33 -16.94 11.81
CA SER A 104 24.71 -16.50 11.87
C SER A 104 25.32 -16.51 10.47
N GLN A 105 26.07 -15.44 10.19
CA GLN A 105 27.15 -15.30 9.21
C GLN A 105 26.90 -15.05 7.70
N ASN A 106 27.66 -14.04 7.26
CA ASN A 106 28.32 -13.88 5.97
C ASN A 106 27.50 -13.43 4.76
N GLY A 107 27.07 -12.18 4.84
CA GLY A 107 26.64 -11.37 3.69
C GLY A 107 26.09 -10.05 4.22
N LYS A 108 26.97 -9.09 4.51
CA LYS A 108 26.62 -7.84 5.21
C LYS A 108 25.67 -7.00 4.35
N LEU A 109 24.36 -7.19 4.54
CA LEU A 109 23.35 -6.25 4.06
C LEU A 109 23.25 -5.10 5.07
N PRO A 110 23.32 -3.81 4.66
CA PRO A 110 23.50 -2.69 5.58
C PRO A 110 22.40 -2.42 6.62
N CYS A 111 21.28 -3.16 6.60
CA CYS A 111 20.04 -2.74 7.30
C CYS A 111 19.42 -3.81 8.21
N ALA A 112 20.17 -4.83 8.62
CA ALA A 112 19.60 -6.01 9.28
C ALA A 112 18.91 -5.75 10.64
N ARG A 113 19.12 -4.59 11.29
CA ARG A 113 18.42 -4.17 12.51
C ARG A 113 18.30 -2.65 12.59
N THR A 114 17.30 -2.09 11.91
CA THR A 114 16.86 -0.71 12.15
C THR A 114 15.53 -0.73 12.91
N PRO A 115 15.26 0.26 13.78
CA PRO A 115 13.97 0.36 14.49
C PRO A 115 12.78 0.42 13.52
N GLU A 116 13.02 0.84 12.28
CA GLU A 116 12.06 0.85 11.19
C GLU A 116 11.62 -0.57 10.80
N VAL A 117 12.54 -1.54 10.76
CA VAL A 117 12.21 -2.95 10.46
C VAL A 117 11.28 -3.51 11.55
N ASP A 118 11.56 -3.22 12.83
CA ASP A 118 10.76 -3.71 13.95
C ASP A 118 9.34 -3.11 13.99
N SER A 119 9.25 -1.80 13.71
CA SER A 119 7.96 -1.11 13.56
C SER A 119 7.14 -1.73 12.42
N LEU A 120 7.78 -1.94 11.26
CA LEU A 120 7.14 -2.52 10.09
C LEU A 120 6.70 -3.97 10.31
N MET A 121 7.50 -4.77 11.02
CA MET A 121 7.09 -6.13 11.40
C MET A 121 5.83 -6.12 12.28
N THR A 122 5.69 -5.13 13.17
CA THR A 122 4.50 -4.99 14.00
C THR A 122 3.28 -4.58 13.16
N GLN A 123 3.46 -3.71 12.17
CA GLN A 123 2.40 -3.33 11.23
C GLN A 123 1.96 -4.50 10.33
N LEU A 124 2.89 -5.33 9.86
CA LEU A 124 2.58 -6.51 9.04
C LEU A 124 1.76 -7.54 9.84
N ARG A 125 2.08 -7.71 11.13
CA ARG A 125 1.32 -8.54 12.07
C ARG A 125 -0.11 -8.02 12.28
N ASP A 126 -0.28 -6.71 12.50
CA ASP A 126 -1.59 -6.09 12.70
C ASP A 126 -2.51 -6.23 11.47
N LEU A 127 -1.93 -6.13 10.27
CA LEU A 127 -2.64 -6.37 9.00
C LEU A 127 -2.92 -7.85 8.72
N HIS A 128 -2.51 -8.76 9.62
CA HIS A 128 -2.60 -10.22 9.47
C HIS A 128 -2.01 -10.67 8.13
N LEU A 129 -0.82 -10.16 7.79
CA LEU A 129 -0.05 -10.50 6.59
C LEU A 129 1.05 -11.54 6.88
N ASP A 130 1.00 -12.21 8.02
CA ASP A 130 2.05 -13.14 8.48
C ASP A 130 2.09 -14.44 7.67
N ASN A 131 0.96 -14.84 7.08
CA ASN A 131 0.85 -16.04 6.25
C ASN A 131 1.45 -15.85 4.85
N VAL A 132 1.95 -14.66 4.51
CA VAL A 132 2.35 -14.30 3.14
C VAL A 132 3.60 -15.04 2.64
N VAL A 133 4.38 -15.63 3.53
CA VAL A 133 5.68 -16.26 3.21
C VAL A 133 5.85 -17.64 3.86
N ARG A 134 4.74 -18.33 4.12
CA ARG A 134 4.77 -19.72 4.58
C ARG A 134 4.48 -20.69 3.44
#